data_AF-A0AAN6RQ89-F1
#
_entry.id   AF-A0AAN6RQ89-F1
#
_cell.length_a   1.000
_cell.length_b   1.000
_cell.length_c   1.000
_cell.angle_alpha   90.00
_cell.angle_beta   90.00
_cell.angle_gamma   90.00
#
_symmetry.space_group_name_H-M   'P 1'
#
loop_
_entity.id
_entity.type
_entity.pdbx_description
1 polymer ?
#
loop_
_entity_poly.entity_id
_entity_poly.type
_entity_poly.pdbx_seq_one_letter_code
_entity_poly.pdbx_strand_id
1 'polypeptide(L)'
;MRPYSFNCLICGWVMPDQDGEATWLEQFRGVFSSPEESIVLTGIGHYTAAHNGVYVAPPDPTARWNDPGSNPVQDHFGVIGQSYRNGRRGFILHESCWSLLRQAYHPAPVPHERLFEVLSSMPMAMTDRETMDWGHGHGGLVFLRGETSYFPREYLRLWSRGSEGGWFGMPYVVDPLAVAEVRRLLGEPLQEPPSRNLPTSSAAMTRGYDPLDAVPEELRCAIAAYLPT
;
A
#
# COMPACT_ATOMS: atom_id res chain seq x y z
N MET A 1 9.60 22.34 9.91
CA MET A 1 9.47 20.90 9.62
C MET A 1 8.38 20.74 8.59
N ARG A 2 8.63 20.09 7.46
CA ARG A 2 7.55 19.75 6.51
C ARG A 2 6.74 18.60 7.13
N PRO A 3 5.40 18.64 7.12
CA PRO A 3 4.61 17.51 7.60
C PRO A 3 4.96 16.27 6.77
N TYR A 4 5.20 15.14 7.43
CA TYR A 4 5.40 13.87 6.74
C TYR A 4 4.06 13.47 6.10
N SER A 5 4.03 13.42 4.78
CA SER A 5 2.87 12.98 4.02
C SER A 5 3.09 11.54 3.57
N PHE A 6 2.16 10.65 3.91
CA PHE A 6 2.24 9.23 3.61
C PHE A 6 1.40 8.93 2.37
N ASN A 7 1.87 7.99 1.56
CA ASN A 7 1.17 7.58 0.36
C ASN A 7 0.16 6.48 0.67
N CYS A 8 -0.97 6.51 -0.03
CA CYS A 8 -1.86 5.36 -0.10
C CYS A 8 -1.11 4.18 -0.69
N LEU A 9 -1.20 3.03 -0.02
CA LEU A 9 -0.46 1.84 -0.43
C LEU A 9 -0.92 1.22 -1.74
N ILE A 10 -2.12 1.51 -2.23
CA ILE A 10 -2.64 0.93 -3.47
C ILE A 10 -2.31 1.82 -4.66
N CYS A 11 -2.75 3.08 -4.64
CA CYS A 11 -2.53 3.97 -5.77
C CYS A 11 -1.15 4.66 -5.75
N GLY A 12 -0.43 4.65 -4.62
CA GLY A 12 0.85 5.34 -4.46
C GLY A 12 0.73 6.86 -4.33
N TRP A 13 -0.49 7.41 -4.36
CA TRP A 13 -0.74 8.83 -4.24
C TRP A 13 -0.84 9.27 -2.78
N VAL A 14 -0.35 10.48 -2.49
CA VAL A 14 -0.34 11.11 -1.17
C VAL A 14 -1.75 11.48 -0.71
N MET A 15 -2.00 11.55 0.60
CA MET A 15 -3.18 12.21 1.17
C MET A 15 -2.92 13.73 1.22
N PRO A 16 -3.43 14.56 0.28
CA PRO A 16 -3.24 16.00 0.36
C PRO A 16 -4.14 16.60 1.44
N ASP A 17 -3.73 17.74 2.00
CA ASP A 17 -4.64 18.64 2.71
C ASP A 17 -5.08 19.70 1.69
N GLN A 18 -6.35 19.70 1.27
CA GLN A 18 -6.88 20.68 0.33
C GLN A 18 -7.88 21.62 1.02
N ASP A 19 -7.84 22.90 0.65
CA ASP A 19 -8.84 23.85 1.12
C ASP A 19 -10.18 23.57 0.41
N GLY A 20 -11.26 23.32 1.18
CA GLY A 20 -12.61 23.20 0.64
C GLY A 20 -13.41 22.01 1.19
N GLU A 21 -14.30 21.46 0.35
CA GLU A 21 -15.02 20.23 0.68
C GLU A 21 -14.10 19.01 0.56
N ALA A 22 -14.20 18.09 1.52
CA ALA A 22 -13.41 16.87 1.56
C ALA A 22 -13.61 16.04 0.28
N THR A 23 -12.57 15.98 -0.53
CA THR A 23 -12.49 15.13 -1.72
C THR A 23 -12.23 13.67 -1.32
N TRP A 24 -12.34 12.75 -2.29
CA TRP A 24 -11.98 11.35 -2.07
C TRP A 24 -10.50 11.17 -1.72
N LEU A 25 -9.63 12.12 -2.10
CA LEU A 25 -8.19 12.11 -1.82
C LEU A 25 -7.87 12.39 -0.34
N GLU A 26 -8.77 13.05 0.38
CA GLU A 26 -8.57 13.38 1.80
C GLU A 26 -9.13 12.31 2.74
N GLN A 27 -9.98 11.43 2.20
CA GLN A 27 -10.64 10.36 2.94
C GLN A 27 -9.82 9.07 2.87
N PHE A 28 -9.56 8.50 4.05
CA PHE A 28 -8.73 7.30 4.15
C PHE A 28 -9.28 6.32 5.19
N ARG A 29 -8.79 5.08 5.12
CA ARG A 29 -8.86 4.10 6.20
C ARG A 29 -7.48 3.63 6.59
N GLY A 30 -7.35 3.26 7.85
CA GLY A 30 -6.18 2.64 8.42
C GLY A 30 -6.39 1.15 8.66
N VAL A 31 -5.34 0.36 8.48
CA VAL A 31 -5.22 -1.01 9.01
C VAL A 31 -4.05 -1.01 9.97
N PHE A 32 -4.29 -1.21 11.26
CA PHE A 32 -3.27 -1.08 12.30
C PHE A 32 -3.24 -2.27 13.25
N SER A 33 -2.07 -2.51 13.84
CA SER A 33 -1.91 -3.41 14.97
C SER A 33 -2.36 -2.72 16.26
N SER A 34 -3.33 -3.31 16.95
CA SER A 34 -3.77 -2.84 18.27
C SER A 34 -2.83 -3.34 19.39
N PRO A 35 -2.89 -2.73 20.59
CA PRO A 35 -2.16 -3.23 21.76
C PRO A 35 -2.53 -4.67 22.16
N GLU A 36 -3.70 -5.14 21.76
CA GLU A 36 -4.20 -6.50 22.01
C GLU A 36 -3.77 -7.49 20.91
N GLU A 37 -2.80 -7.10 20.07
CA GLU A 37 -2.27 -7.83 18.91
C GLU A 37 -3.29 -8.18 17.82
N SER A 38 -4.51 -7.64 17.91
CA SER A 38 -5.49 -7.75 16.84
C SER A 38 -5.22 -6.73 15.73
N ILE A 39 -5.38 -7.16 14.47
CA ILE A 39 -5.35 -6.27 13.31
C ILE A 39 -6.72 -5.64 13.12
N VAL A 40 -6.79 -4.32 13.21
CA VAL A 40 -8.04 -3.56 13.20
C VAL A 40 -8.11 -2.64 11.98
N LEU A 41 -9.27 -2.62 11.34
CA LEU A 41 -9.63 -1.64 10.32
C LEU A 41 -10.32 -0.44 10.98
N THR A 42 -9.88 0.77 10.65
CA THR A 42 -10.52 2.00 11.12
C THR A 42 -11.83 2.29 10.38
N GLY A 43 -12.61 3.19 10.95
CA GLY A 43 -13.60 4.00 10.24
C GLY A 43 -12.95 4.91 9.19
N ILE A 44 -13.77 5.77 8.58
CA ILE A 44 -13.30 6.73 7.56
C ILE A 44 -12.66 7.92 8.27
N GLY A 45 -11.34 8.03 8.11
CA GLY A 45 -10.56 9.18 8.54
C GLY A 45 -10.57 10.32 7.52
N HIS A 46 -10.06 11.46 7.96
CA HIS A 46 -9.81 12.63 7.11
C HIS A 46 -8.43 13.19 7.43
N TYR A 47 -7.60 13.36 6.40
CA TYR A 47 -6.30 13.98 6.57
C TYR A 47 -6.45 15.50 6.65
N THR A 48 -5.78 16.13 7.60
CA THR A 48 -5.70 17.59 7.70
C THR A 48 -4.32 17.99 8.20
N ALA A 49 -3.68 19.02 7.63
CA ALA A 49 -2.42 19.53 8.16
C ALA A 49 -2.61 20.24 9.51
N ALA A 50 -3.84 20.66 9.84
CA ALA A 50 -4.22 21.27 11.12
C ALA A 50 -3.84 20.42 12.35
N HIS A 51 -3.78 19.09 12.19
CA HIS A 51 -3.39 18.17 13.26
C HIS A 51 -1.89 17.79 13.22
N ASN A 52 -1.00 18.69 12.78
CA ASN A 52 0.45 18.43 12.67
C ASN A 52 0.80 17.22 11.78
N GLY A 53 0.00 16.94 10.75
CA GLY A 53 0.20 15.78 9.89
C GLY A 53 -0.13 14.43 10.55
N VAL A 54 -0.98 14.44 11.58
CA VAL A 54 -1.48 13.24 12.26
C VAL A 54 -2.66 12.64 11.48
N TYR A 55 -2.70 11.31 11.39
CA TYR A 55 -3.77 10.56 10.76
C TYR A 55 -4.83 10.20 11.80
N VAL A 56 -6.00 10.82 11.68
CA VAL A 56 -7.15 10.62 12.57
C VAL A 56 -8.19 9.76 11.87
N ALA A 57 -8.51 8.61 12.44
CA ALA A 57 -9.59 7.75 11.97
C ALA A 57 -10.23 7.00 13.15
N PRO A 58 -11.58 6.99 13.26
CA PRO A 58 -12.26 6.30 14.35
C PRO A 58 -11.87 4.81 14.41
N PRO A 59 -11.81 4.19 15.60
CA PRO A 59 -11.52 2.77 15.73
C PRO A 59 -12.67 1.87 15.25
N ASP A 60 -13.90 2.40 15.19
CA ASP A 60 -15.06 1.68 14.65
C ASP A 60 -15.04 1.73 13.11
N PRO A 61 -15.01 0.59 12.40
CA PRO A 61 -14.98 0.53 10.93
C PRO A 61 -16.24 1.10 10.26
N THR A 62 -17.32 1.33 10.99
CA THR A 62 -18.56 1.92 10.46
C THR A 62 -18.64 3.44 10.66
N ALA A 63 -17.79 4.00 11.53
CA ALA A 63 -17.81 5.42 11.87
C ALA A 63 -17.01 6.29 10.90
N ARG A 64 -17.25 7.60 10.97
CA ARG A 64 -16.56 8.65 10.21
C ARG A 64 -15.95 9.68 11.15
N TRP A 65 -14.90 10.34 10.67
CA TRP A 65 -14.20 11.41 11.39
C TRP A 65 -15.11 12.56 11.84
N ASN A 66 -16.21 12.82 11.14
CA ASN A 66 -17.17 13.88 11.43
C ASN A 66 -18.43 13.40 12.15
N ASP A 67 -18.48 12.14 12.59
CA ASP A 67 -19.61 11.63 13.37
C ASP A 67 -19.64 12.25 14.78
N PRO A 68 -20.83 12.46 15.38
CA PRO A 68 -20.95 12.94 16.74
C PRO A 68 -20.21 12.03 17.73
N GLY A 69 -19.28 12.60 18.51
CA GLY A 69 -18.48 11.86 19.49
C GLY A 69 -17.10 11.43 18.99
N SER A 70 -16.72 11.78 17.76
CA SER A 70 -15.34 11.61 17.31
C SER A 70 -14.36 12.39 18.21
N ASN A 71 -13.22 11.77 18.51
CA ASN A 71 -12.21 12.36 19.37
C ASN A 71 -10.85 12.29 18.66
N PRO A 72 -10.47 13.35 17.92
CA PRO A 72 -9.21 13.38 17.16
C PRO A 72 -7.94 13.09 17.99
N VAL A 73 -7.98 13.36 19.30
CA VAL A 73 -6.85 13.08 20.21
C VAL A 73 -6.73 11.59 20.52
N GLN A 74 -7.85 10.85 20.58
CA GLN A 74 -7.86 9.41 20.85
C GLN A 74 -7.84 8.57 19.57
N ASP A 75 -8.40 9.11 18.49
CA ASP A 75 -8.64 8.42 17.22
C ASP A 75 -7.46 8.47 16.25
N HIS A 76 -6.30 8.96 16.69
CA HIS A 76 -5.11 8.91 15.85
C HIS A 76 -4.23 7.69 16.11
N PHE A 77 -3.51 7.28 15.08
CA PHE A 77 -2.55 6.18 15.10
C PHE A 77 -1.28 6.58 14.35
N GLY A 78 -0.17 5.89 14.63
CA GLY A 78 1.06 6.10 13.87
C GLY A 78 0.96 5.42 12.51
N VAL A 79 1.31 6.09 11.42
CA VAL A 79 1.53 5.38 10.15
C VAL A 79 2.91 4.71 10.21
N ILE A 80 3.08 3.57 9.55
CA ILE A 80 4.37 2.87 9.52
C ILE A 80 5.49 3.83 9.10
N GLY A 81 6.67 3.73 9.73
CA GLY A 81 7.74 4.74 9.67
C GLY A 81 7.65 5.82 10.76
N GLN A 82 6.46 6.02 11.35
CA GLN A 82 6.28 6.80 12.57
C GLN A 82 6.37 5.91 13.83
N SER A 83 6.59 6.57 14.98
CA SER A 83 6.39 5.94 16.28
C SER A 83 4.92 5.58 16.51
N TYR A 84 4.67 4.59 17.37
CA TYR A 84 3.33 4.28 17.84
C TYR A 84 2.63 5.52 18.42
N ARG A 85 1.31 5.57 18.23
CA ARG A 85 0.42 6.58 18.83
C ARG A 85 -0.78 5.87 19.43
N ASN A 86 -1.10 6.16 20.69
CA ASN A 86 -2.15 5.44 21.44
C ASN A 86 -1.98 3.91 21.39
N GLY A 87 -0.72 3.44 21.35
CA GLY A 87 -0.38 2.01 21.20
C GLY A 87 -0.69 1.41 19.82
N ARG A 88 -1.05 2.23 18.83
CA ARG A 88 -1.45 1.81 17.48
C ARG A 88 -0.42 2.25 16.45
N ARG A 89 -0.15 1.37 15.49
CA ARG A 89 0.63 1.68 14.29
C ARG A 89 0.14 0.85 13.10
N GLY A 90 0.09 1.47 11.93
CA GLY A 90 -0.46 0.78 10.78
C GLY A 90 -0.22 1.47 9.45
N PHE A 91 -1.06 1.12 8.50
CA PHE A 91 -0.98 1.51 7.11
C PHE A 91 -2.22 2.30 6.71
N ILE A 92 -2.11 3.16 5.70
CA ILE A 92 -3.23 3.97 5.21
C ILE A 92 -3.55 3.66 3.75
N LEU A 93 -4.84 3.71 3.43
CA LEU A 93 -5.39 3.57 2.09
C LEU A 93 -6.46 4.64 1.87
N HIS A 94 -6.56 5.21 0.67
CA HIS A 94 -7.70 6.06 0.34
C HIS A 94 -9.00 5.25 0.50
N GLU A 95 -10.10 5.89 0.91
CA GLU A 95 -11.37 5.18 1.06
C GLU A 95 -11.84 4.57 -0.27
N SER A 96 -11.60 5.27 -1.38
CA SER A 96 -11.88 4.72 -2.72
C SER A 96 -11.00 3.51 -3.04
N CYS A 97 -9.72 3.53 -2.65
CA CYS A 97 -8.82 2.38 -2.85
C CYS A 97 -9.20 1.18 -1.96
N TRP A 98 -9.62 1.43 -0.72
CA TRP A 98 -10.18 0.39 0.14
C TRP A 98 -11.48 -0.20 -0.46
N SER A 99 -12.35 0.65 -0.99
CA SER A 99 -13.59 0.22 -1.66
C SER A 99 -13.33 -0.62 -2.90
N LEU A 100 -12.26 -0.34 -3.65
CA LEU A 100 -11.80 -1.20 -4.74
C LEU A 100 -11.35 -2.56 -4.23
N LEU A 101 -10.53 -2.59 -3.16
CA LEU A 101 -10.06 -3.83 -2.56
C LEU A 101 -11.23 -4.68 -2.07
N ARG A 102 -12.24 -4.07 -1.43
CA ARG A 102 -13.47 -4.76 -1.02
C ARG A 102 -14.23 -5.37 -2.19
N GLN A 103 -14.35 -4.65 -3.31
CA GLN A 103 -15.02 -5.17 -4.50
C GLN A 103 -14.22 -6.32 -5.13
N ALA A 104 -12.90 -6.20 -5.17
CA ALA A 104 -12.03 -7.26 -5.68
C ALA A 104 -12.07 -8.54 -4.84
N TYR A 105 -12.35 -8.46 -3.54
CA TYR A 105 -12.49 -9.63 -2.67
C TYR A 105 -13.92 -10.19 -2.63
N HIS A 106 -14.91 -9.47 -3.15
CA HIS A 106 -16.31 -9.88 -3.08
C HIS A 106 -16.52 -11.28 -3.72
N PRO A 107 -17.27 -12.19 -3.09
CA PRO A 107 -18.11 -12.01 -1.89
C PRO A 107 -17.41 -12.16 -0.55
N ALA A 108 -16.13 -12.52 -0.53
CA ALA A 108 -15.37 -12.66 0.71
C ALA A 108 -14.99 -11.28 1.30
N PRO A 109 -14.82 -11.18 2.63
CA PRO A 109 -14.22 -9.99 3.23
C PRO A 109 -12.72 -9.91 2.88
N VAL A 110 -12.18 -8.70 2.93
CA VAL A 110 -10.73 -8.49 2.82
C VAL A 110 -10.05 -9.10 4.06
N PRO A 111 -9.06 -9.99 3.92
CA PRO A 111 -8.40 -10.62 5.05
C PRO A 111 -7.40 -9.64 5.69
N HIS A 112 -7.83 -8.91 6.73
CA HIS A 112 -7.04 -7.83 7.33
C HIS A 112 -5.68 -8.30 7.87
N GLU A 113 -5.64 -9.45 8.55
CA GLU A 113 -4.40 -10.03 9.06
C GLU A 113 -3.40 -10.30 7.94
N ARG A 114 -3.86 -11.00 6.89
CA ARG A 114 -3.02 -11.33 5.74
C ARG A 114 -2.57 -10.09 4.99
N LEU A 115 -3.45 -9.10 4.84
CA LEU A 115 -3.11 -7.81 4.27
C LEU A 115 -2.00 -7.15 5.10
N PHE A 116 -2.17 -7.05 6.41
CA PHE A 116 -1.19 -6.43 7.30
C PHE A 116 0.16 -7.15 7.26
N GLU A 117 0.19 -8.48 7.24
CA GLU A 117 1.42 -9.27 7.06
C GLU A 117 2.12 -8.94 5.74
N VAL A 118 1.39 -8.94 4.62
CA VAL A 118 1.93 -8.61 3.30
C VAL A 118 2.53 -7.22 3.35
N LEU A 119 1.77 -6.22 3.81
CA LEU A 119 2.23 -4.84 3.90
C LEU A 119 3.46 -4.67 4.80
N SER A 120 3.53 -5.44 5.89
CA SER A 120 4.67 -5.42 6.83
C SER A 120 5.92 -6.13 6.30
N SER A 121 5.75 -7.06 5.35
CA SER A 121 6.86 -7.77 4.71
C SER A 121 7.51 -7.00 3.56
N MET A 122 6.82 -5.99 3.03
CA MET A 122 7.29 -5.24 1.88
C MET A 122 8.36 -4.23 2.28
N PRO A 123 9.45 -4.11 1.49
CA PRO A 123 10.43 -3.06 1.72
C PRO A 123 9.77 -1.69 1.63
N MET A 124 9.95 -0.89 2.67
CA MET A 124 9.61 0.52 2.61
C MET A 124 10.74 1.27 1.92
N ALA A 125 10.44 1.89 0.79
CA ALA A 125 11.37 2.83 0.20
C ALA A 125 11.37 4.10 1.07
N MET A 126 12.47 4.32 1.79
CA MET A 126 12.71 5.56 2.54
C MET A 126 13.01 6.70 1.56
N THR A 127 11.99 7.15 0.84
CA THR A 127 12.05 8.38 0.02
C THR A 127 11.47 9.56 0.81
N ASP A 128 11.41 10.74 0.20
CA ASP A 128 10.69 11.90 0.76
C ASP A 128 9.19 11.60 1.01
N ARG A 129 8.67 10.56 0.37
CA ARG A 129 7.31 10.05 0.51
C ARG A 129 7.40 8.57 0.85
N GLU A 130 7.10 8.22 2.08
CA GLU A 130 7.13 6.82 2.51
C GLU A 130 6.13 6.02 1.67
N THR A 131 6.67 5.19 0.77
CA THR A 131 5.91 4.45 -0.24
C THR A 131 6.39 3.02 -0.32
N MET A 132 5.46 2.13 -0.66
CA MET A 132 5.73 0.71 -0.81
C MET A 132 6.26 0.40 -2.21
N ASP A 133 7.27 -0.46 -2.29
CA ASP A 133 7.79 -0.94 -3.57
C ASP A 133 7.03 -2.16 -4.06
N TRP A 134 5.95 -1.93 -4.80
CA TRP A 134 5.20 -2.98 -5.50
C TRP A 134 5.87 -3.46 -6.79
N GLY A 135 7.08 -2.99 -7.11
CA GLY A 135 7.77 -3.32 -8.35
C GLY A 135 7.23 -2.59 -9.58
N HIS A 136 6.39 -1.58 -9.43
CA HIS A 136 5.89 -0.76 -10.53
C HIS A 136 5.89 0.75 -10.19
N GLY A 137 5.94 1.58 -11.23
CA GLY A 137 6.08 3.03 -11.10
C GLY A 137 4.82 3.80 -10.68
N HIS A 138 3.77 3.11 -10.23
CA HIS A 138 2.42 3.67 -9.99
C HIS A 138 1.99 4.67 -11.08
N GLY A 139 1.93 4.26 -12.36
CA GLY A 139 1.54 5.16 -13.45
C GLY A 139 2.49 6.36 -13.69
N GLY A 140 3.74 6.28 -13.20
CA GLY A 140 4.76 7.33 -13.34
C GLY A 140 4.88 8.26 -12.12
N LEU A 141 4.23 7.93 -11.00
CA LEU A 141 4.39 8.65 -9.73
C LEU A 141 5.78 8.47 -9.12
N VAL A 142 6.30 7.26 -9.25
CA VAL A 142 7.62 6.89 -8.77
C VAL A 142 8.39 6.34 -9.95
N PHE A 143 9.61 6.81 -10.11
CA PHE A 143 10.51 6.25 -11.11
C PHE A 143 11.21 5.06 -10.47
N LEU A 144 11.11 3.92 -11.16
CA LEU A 144 12.04 2.83 -10.93
C LEU A 144 13.37 3.29 -11.52
N ARG A 145 14.33 3.54 -10.64
CA ARG A 145 15.67 3.90 -11.09
C ARG A 145 16.21 2.64 -11.84
N GLY A 146 16.81 2.80 -13.02
CA GLY A 146 17.26 1.69 -13.89
C GLY A 146 18.45 0.88 -13.35
N GLU A 147 18.52 -0.42 -13.61
CA GLU A 147 19.40 -1.43 -12.99
C GLU A 147 20.91 -1.10 -12.83
N THR A 148 21.44 -0.15 -13.58
CA THR A 148 22.88 0.20 -13.60
C THR A 148 23.36 1.09 -12.46
N SER A 149 22.47 1.57 -11.58
CA SER A 149 22.82 2.59 -10.57
C SER A 149 22.71 2.13 -9.11
N TYR A 150 22.47 0.84 -8.83
CA TYR A 150 22.40 0.25 -7.47
C TYR A 150 22.90 -1.17 -7.48
N PHE A 151 23.34 -1.64 -6.32
CA PHE A 151 23.39 -3.07 -6.08
C PHE A 151 21.95 -3.56 -5.94
N PRO A 152 21.55 -4.69 -6.54
CA PRO A 152 20.16 -5.12 -6.46
C PRO A 152 19.66 -5.51 -5.05
N ARG A 153 20.57 -5.53 -4.05
CA ARG A 153 20.29 -5.65 -2.60
C ARG A 153 19.91 -4.32 -1.94
N GLU A 154 20.07 -3.20 -2.64
CA GLU A 154 19.67 -1.88 -2.19
C GLU A 154 18.16 -1.75 -2.43
N TYR A 155 17.39 -1.80 -1.34
CA TYR A 155 15.92 -1.71 -1.28
C TYR A 155 15.33 -0.37 -1.76
N LEU A 156 16.09 0.41 -2.53
CA LEU A 156 15.80 1.80 -2.89
C LEU A 156 15.65 1.93 -4.40
N ARG A 157 14.76 1.13 -5.00
CA ARG A 157 14.43 1.22 -6.43
C ARG A 157 13.59 2.45 -6.78
N LEU A 158 12.94 3.05 -5.79
CA LEU A 158 11.99 4.14 -6.00
C LEU A 158 12.66 5.49 -5.81
N TRP A 159 12.63 6.30 -6.87
CA TRP A 159 12.86 7.74 -6.80
C TRP A 159 11.53 8.44 -7.02
N SER A 160 11.01 9.07 -5.96
CA SER A 160 9.84 9.95 -6.06
C SER A 160 10.16 11.08 -7.04
N ARG A 161 9.23 11.38 -7.96
CA ARG A 161 9.33 12.61 -8.74
C ARG A 161 9.29 13.76 -7.74
N GLY A 162 10.45 14.33 -7.46
CA GLY A 162 10.58 15.51 -6.61
C GLY A 162 9.58 16.57 -7.05
N SER A 163 9.18 17.43 -6.12
CA SER A 163 8.20 18.53 -6.28
C SER A 163 8.56 19.58 -7.36
N GLU A 164 9.46 19.27 -8.29
CA GLU A 164 9.95 20.15 -9.36
C GLU A 164 8.90 20.46 -10.44
N GLY A 165 7.78 19.72 -10.47
CA GLY A 165 6.52 20.23 -10.99
C GLY A 165 5.55 20.22 -9.83
N GLY A 166 5.01 21.38 -9.45
CA GLY A 166 4.08 21.49 -8.32
C GLY A 166 2.93 20.48 -8.40
N TRP A 167 2.17 20.36 -7.30
CA TRP A 167 0.98 19.53 -7.08
C TRP A 167 -0.13 19.60 -8.16
N PHE A 168 0.10 20.26 -9.29
CA PHE A 168 -0.88 20.62 -10.32
C PHE A 168 -0.71 19.83 -11.64
N GLY A 169 0.31 18.98 -11.77
CA GLY A 169 0.46 18.05 -12.89
C GLY A 169 -0.26 16.70 -12.70
N MET A 170 -1.38 16.69 -11.98
CA MET A 170 -2.02 15.53 -11.33
C MET A 170 -2.59 14.50 -12.32
N PRO A 171 -2.15 13.22 -12.31
CA PRO A 171 -2.86 12.13 -12.99
C PRO A 171 -4.11 11.64 -12.24
N TYR A 172 -4.24 11.95 -10.94
CA TYR A 172 -5.19 11.32 -10.01
C TYR A 172 -6.26 12.26 -9.47
N VAL A 173 -6.87 13.09 -10.33
CA VAL A 173 -8.04 13.89 -9.96
C VAL A 173 -9.36 13.10 -10.01
N VAL A 174 -9.38 11.99 -10.74
CA VAL A 174 -10.57 11.16 -10.92
C VAL A 174 -10.57 10.08 -9.85
N ASP A 175 -11.68 9.98 -9.10
CA ASP A 175 -11.92 8.87 -8.17
C ASP A 175 -11.75 7.54 -8.93
N PRO A 176 -10.89 6.62 -8.49
CA PRO A 176 -10.69 5.36 -9.20
C PRO A 176 -11.98 4.52 -9.28
N LEU A 177 -12.96 4.73 -8.39
CA LEU A 177 -14.30 4.13 -8.49
C LEU A 177 -15.16 4.73 -9.61
N ALA A 178 -14.81 5.91 -10.11
CA ALA A 178 -15.50 6.58 -11.20
C ALA A 178 -14.93 6.21 -12.59
N VAL A 179 -13.76 5.56 -12.65
CA VAL A 179 -13.10 5.18 -13.91
C VAL A 179 -13.82 4.00 -14.55
N ALA A 180 -14.29 4.18 -15.80
CA ALA A 180 -15.06 3.16 -16.53
C ALA A 180 -14.30 1.84 -16.71
N GLU A 181 -12.99 1.92 -16.97
CA GLU A 181 -12.14 0.74 -17.11
C GLU A 181 -12.05 -0.06 -15.81
N VAL A 182 -11.89 0.62 -14.67
CA VAL A 182 -11.86 -0.03 -13.35
C VAL A 182 -13.20 -0.73 -13.07
N ARG A 183 -14.32 -0.07 -13.36
CA ARG A 183 -15.66 -0.68 -13.23
C ARG A 183 -15.82 -1.92 -14.10
N ARG A 184 -15.28 -1.90 -15.32
CA ARG A 184 -15.29 -3.07 -16.22
C ARG A 184 -14.47 -4.22 -15.61
N LEU A 185 -13.24 -3.95 -15.16
CA LEU A 185 -12.36 -4.94 -14.56
C LEU A 185 -12.96 -5.58 -13.30
N LEU A 186 -13.66 -4.80 -12.47
CA LEU A 186 -14.36 -5.32 -11.29
C LEU A 186 -15.55 -6.24 -11.64
N GLY A 187 -16.07 -6.16 -12.86
CA GLY A 187 -17.11 -7.06 -13.37
C GLY A 187 -16.57 -8.32 -14.03
N GLU A 188 -15.25 -8.41 -14.24
CA GLU A 188 -14.61 -9.60 -14.80
C GLU A 188 -14.42 -10.66 -13.70
N PRO A 189 -14.54 -11.96 -14.04
CA PRO A 189 -14.26 -13.01 -13.08
C PRO A 189 -12.80 -12.89 -12.62
N LEU A 190 -12.61 -12.95 -11.30
CA LEU A 190 -11.28 -12.96 -10.71
C LEU A 190 -10.45 -14.05 -11.39
N GLN A 191 -9.35 -13.65 -12.01
CA GLN A 191 -8.35 -14.61 -12.44
C GLN A 191 -7.82 -15.28 -11.18
N GLU A 192 -7.91 -16.60 -11.13
CA GLU A 192 -7.23 -17.33 -10.07
C GLU A 192 -5.75 -16.94 -10.11
N PRO A 193 -5.13 -16.67 -8.95
CA PRO A 193 -3.68 -16.54 -8.92
C PRO A 193 -3.11 -17.77 -9.61
N PRO A 194 -2.07 -17.61 -10.46
CA PRO A 194 -1.51 -18.72 -11.23
C PRO A 194 -1.33 -19.91 -10.28
N SER A 195 -2.02 -21.01 -10.60
CA SER A 195 -2.21 -22.09 -9.64
C SER A 195 -0.84 -22.52 -9.11
N ARG A 196 -0.72 -22.61 -7.78
CA ARG A 196 0.51 -23.09 -7.11
C ARG A 196 0.86 -24.54 -7.48
N ASN A 197 0.07 -25.17 -8.35
CA ASN A 197 0.36 -26.40 -9.08
C ASN A 197 1.49 -26.21 -10.09
N LEU A 198 2.56 -25.50 -9.73
CA LEU A 198 3.87 -25.99 -10.11
C LEU A 198 4.01 -27.33 -9.39
N PRO A 199 4.40 -28.43 -10.07
CA PRO A 199 4.60 -29.70 -9.40
C PRO A 199 5.60 -29.46 -8.27
N THR A 200 5.10 -29.42 -7.03
CA THR A 200 5.95 -29.56 -5.85
C THR A 200 6.33 -31.03 -5.85
N SER A 201 7.27 -31.36 -6.74
CA SER A 201 7.86 -32.67 -6.76
C SER A 201 8.61 -32.79 -5.46
N SER A 202 8.00 -33.53 -4.53
CA SER A 202 8.73 -34.23 -3.47
C SER A 202 9.63 -35.25 -4.16
N ALA A 203 10.62 -34.75 -4.90
CA ALA A 203 11.66 -35.57 -5.48
C ALA A 203 12.59 -35.88 -4.31
N ALA A 204 12.43 -37.09 -3.78
CA ALA A 204 13.52 -37.77 -3.09
C ALA A 204 14.81 -37.46 -3.86
N MET A 205 15.82 -36.91 -3.18
CA MET A 205 17.03 -36.35 -3.80
C MET A 205 17.70 -37.36 -4.74
N THR A 206 17.32 -37.33 -6.01
CA THR A 206 18.01 -38.00 -7.10
C THR A 206 19.06 -37.05 -7.62
N ARG A 207 20.32 -37.50 -7.68
CA ARG A 207 21.42 -36.79 -8.34
C ARG A 207 20.94 -36.28 -9.71
N GLY A 208 20.89 -34.97 -9.88
CA GLY A 208 20.43 -34.32 -11.11
C GLY A 208 19.25 -33.35 -10.94
N TYR A 209 18.65 -33.23 -9.75
CA TYR A 209 17.63 -32.21 -9.47
C TYR A 209 18.30 -30.85 -9.17
N ASP A 210 18.11 -29.86 -10.05
CA ASP A 210 18.50 -28.48 -9.76
C ASP A 210 17.43 -27.86 -8.82
N PRO A 211 17.76 -27.54 -7.56
CA PRO A 211 16.81 -26.96 -6.62
C PRO A 211 16.26 -25.61 -7.10
N LEU A 212 16.90 -24.94 -8.06
CA LEU A 212 16.40 -23.70 -8.64
C LEU A 212 15.17 -23.92 -9.51
N ASP A 213 14.99 -25.09 -10.14
CA ASP A 213 13.83 -25.38 -10.99
C ASP A 213 12.50 -25.44 -10.23
N ALA A 214 12.55 -25.61 -8.90
CA ALA A 214 11.38 -25.52 -8.05
C ALA A 214 10.93 -24.08 -7.74
N VAL A 215 11.74 -23.10 -8.13
CA VAL A 215 11.53 -21.68 -7.80
C VAL A 215 10.82 -20.98 -8.98
N PRO A 216 9.84 -20.09 -8.72
CA PRO A 216 9.22 -19.24 -9.74
C PRO A 216 10.25 -18.58 -10.67
N GLU A 217 9.89 -18.45 -11.95
CA GLU A 217 10.79 -17.95 -13.00
C GLU A 217 11.37 -16.58 -12.66
N GLU A 218 10.58 -15.70 -12.04
CA GLU A 218 11.00 -14.36 -11.65
C GLU A 218 12.16 -14.39 -10.66
N LEU A 219 12.14 -15.35 -9.72
CA LEU A 219 13.20 -15.54 -8.74
C LEU A 219 14.41 -16.24 -9.34
N ARG A 220 14.23 -17.15 -10.31
CA ARG A 220 15.35 -17.73 -11.06
C ARG A 220 16.06 -16.70 -11.92
N CYS A 221 15.32 -15.87 -12.65
CA CYS A 221 15.86 -14.74 -13.41
C CYS A 221 16.59 -13.76 -12.49
N ALA A 222 16.01 -13.46 -11.32
CA ALA A 222 16.69 -12.65 -10.32
C ALA A 222 18.01 -13.30 -9.91
N ILE A 223 18.03 -14.58 -9.49
CA ILE A 223 19.25 -15.30 -9.08
C ILE A 223 20.29 -15.34 -10.20
N ALA A 224 19.88 -15.62 -11.43
CA ALA A 224 20.76 -15.70 -12.60
C ALA A 224 21.47 -14.36 -12.88
N ALA A 225 20.80 -13.22 -12.65
CA ALA A 225 21.40 -11.89 -12.80
C ALA A 225 22.55 -11.61 -11.81
N TYR A 226 22.73 -12.42 -10.76
CA TYR A 226 23.84 -12.29 -9.80
C TYR A 226 24.96 -13.31 -9.99
N LEU A 227 24.81 -14.26 -10.91
CA LEU A 227 25.88 -15.22 -11.19
C LEU A 227 26.92 -14.56 -12.11
N PRO A 228 28.23 -14.75 -11.85
CA PRO A 228 29.26 -14.23 -12.74
C PRO A 228 29.13 -14.88 -14.11
N THR A 229 29.12 -14.04 -15.16
CA THR A 229 29.16 -14.46 -16.57
C THR A 229 30.55 -14.88 -17.00
#